data_AF-A0ABD3LUW6-F1
#
_entry.id   AF-A0ABD3LUW6-F1
#
_cell.length_a   1.000
_cell.length_b   1.000
_cell.length_c   1.000
_cell.angle_alpha   90.00
_cell.angle_beta   90.00
_cell.angle_gamma   90.00
#
_symmetry.space_group_name_H-M   'P 1'
#
loop_
_entity.id
_entity.type
_entity.pdbx_description
1 polymer ?
#
loop_
_entity_poly.entity_id
_entity_poly.type
_entity_poly.pdbx_seq_one_letter_code
_entity_poly.pdbx_strand_id
1 'polypeptide(L)'
;MKVDRTAGRDGADADAEAMCKKIEVALLDQRDLCPAATAAAPAPAGAPGGDEVHFTPPLNFAMVDNGIFRSGFPDCANFAFLQTLGLRSIICLCPEPYPEANMEFLKSSGIKLFQFGIEGYKEPFVYIPEETIREALKVLIDVRNHPVLIHCKRGKHRTGCLVGCLRKLQRWCLSSIFDEYQRFAAAKARVSDQSN
;
A
#
# COMPACT_ATOMS: atom_id res chain seq x y z
N MET A 1 -11.85 -65.57 -10.73
CA MET A 1 -13.26 -65.13 -10.70
C MET A 1 -13.36 -63.77 -11.39
N LYS A 2 -14.38 -63.53 -12.24
CA LYS A 2 -14.89 -62.17 -12.60
C LYS A 2 -15.73 -61.63 -11.41
N VAL A 3 -16.23 -60.39 -11.25
CA VAL A 3 -16.81 -59.31 -12.11
C VAL A 3 -16.80 -57.98 -11.31
N ASP A 4 -16.89 -56.74 -11.82
CA ASP A 4 -16.63 -56.19 -13.18
C ASP A 4 -16.20 -54.69 -13.17
N ARG A 5 -17.13 -53.70 -13.07
CA ARG A 5 -16.88 -52.25 -13.32
C ARG A 5 -17.83 -51.27 -12.60
N THR A 6 -17.40 -49.99 -12.48
CA THR A 6 -18.10 -48.66 -12.53
C THR A 6 -17.62 -47.70 -11.41
N ALA A 7 -17.77 -46.37 -11.43
CA ALA A 7 -17.73 -45.29 -12.45
C ALA A 7 -17.85 -43.91 -11.72
N GLY A 8 -17.48 -42.77 -12.34
CA GLY A 8 -17.59 -41.41 -11.74
C GLY A 8 -16.35 -41.04 -10.90
N ARG A 9 -15.58 -39.94 -11.09
CA ARG A 9 -15.77 -38.58 -11.61
C ARG A 9 -16.46 -37.58 -10.65
N ASP A 10 -15.78 -36.45 -10.49
CA ASP A 10 -16.23 -35.11 -10.04
C ASP A 10 -16.34 -34.82 -8.52
N GLY A 11 -16.03 -33.55 -8.18
CA GLY A 11 -15.67 -33.06 -6.85
C GLY A 11 -14.35 -32.25 -6.90
N ALA A 12 -14.25 -31.18 -7.69
CA ALA A 12 -14.87 -29.86 -7.41
C ALA A 12 -14.52 -29.42 -5.98
N ASP A 13 -13.39 -28.74 -5.75
CA ASP A 13 -13.20 -27.30 -6.06
C ASP A 13 -14.24 -26.44 -5.35
N ALA A 14 -13.84 -25.89 -4.20
CA ALA A 14 -14.63 -24.96 -3.38
C ALA A 14 -13.70 -24.08 -2.55
N ASP A 15 -13.89 -22.76 -2.72
CA ASP A 15 -13.60 -21.70 -1.76
C ASP A 15 -12.14 -21.38 -1.40
N ALA A 16 -11.44 -20.81 -2.40
CA ALA A 16 -10.38 -19.82 -2.15
C ALA A 16 -10.38 -18.66 -3.17
N GLU A 17 -11.55 -18.22 -3.65
CA GLU A 17 -11.65 -17.01 -4.49
C GLU A 17 -11.46 -15.73 -3.63
N ALA A 18 -10.21 -15.49 -3.23
CA ALA A 18 -9.78 -14.26 -2.56
C ALA A 18 -9.79 -13.09 -3.55
N MET A 19 -11.00 -12.64 -3.91
CA MET A 19 -11.26 -11.66 -4.95
C MET A 19 -10.46 -10.37 -4.73
N CYS A 20 -9.49 -10.11 -5.62
CA CYS A 20 -8.69 -8.89 -5.61
C CYS A 20 -9.60 -7.68 -5.90
N LYS A 21 -9.97 -6.92 -4.86
CA LYS A 21 -10.81 -5.73 -4.98
C LYS A 21 -10.04 -4.56 -5.58
N LYS A 22 -9.97 -4.52 -6.92
CA LYS A 22 -9.57 -3.33 -7.67
C LYS A 22 -10.71 -2.30 -7.60
N ILE A 23 -10.64 -1.39 -6.62
CA ILE A 23 -11.62 -0.31 -6.48
C ILE A 23 -11.23 0.83 -7.43
N GLU A 24 -11.78 0.80 -8.64
CA GLU A 24 -11.62 1.85 -9.64
C GLU A 24 -12.72 2.91 -9.42
N VAL A 25 -12.40 3.97 -8.67
CA VAL A 25 -13.34 5.07 -8.41
C VAL A 25 -13.38 5.99 -9.63
N ALA A 26 -14.58 6.23 -10.16
CA ALA A 26 -14.78 7.15 -11.27
C ALA A 26 -14.47 8.60 -10.85
N LEU A 27 -13.70 9.31 -11.69
CA LEU A 27 -13.59 10.76 -11.60
C LEU A 27 -14.93 11.39 -12.01
N LEU A 28 -15.49 12.23 -11.14
CA LEU A 28 -16.47 13.22 -11.54
C LEU A 28 -15.73 14.55 -11.75
N ASP A 29 -15.90 15.14 -12.94
CA ASP A 29 -15.31 16.43 -13.31
C ASP A 29 -16.04 17.54 -12.53
N GLN A 30 -15.42 18.03 -11.45
CA GLN A 30 -15.83 19.28 -10.79
C GLN A 30 -14.85 20.40 -11.11
N ARG A 31 -15.04 20.94 -12.31
CA ARG A 31 -14.91 22.38 -12.52
C ARG A 31 -15.95 23.09 -11.62
N ASP A 32 -15.68 24.35 -11.33
CA ASP A 32 -16.51 25.25 -10.52
C ASP A 32 -16.58 24.95 -9.01
N LEU A 33 -15.54 25.38 -8.28
CA LEU A 33 -15.66 25.95 -6.92
C LEU A 33 -14.42 26.79 -6.54
N CYS A 34 -14.18 27.85 -7.33
CA CYS A 34 -13.27 28.96 -6.96
C CYS A 34 -13.86 30.28 -7.50
N PRO A 35 -14.36 31.19 -6.64
CA PRO A 35 -14.62 32.56 -7.05
C PRO A 35 -13.28 33.26 -7.29
N ALA A 36 -13.12 33.88 -8.47
CA ALA A 36 -11.89 34.60 -8.79
C ALA A 36 -11.71 35.83 -7.90
N ALA A 37 -10.63 35.87 -7.12
CA ALA A 37 -10.21 37.06 -6.40
C ALA A 37 -9.73 38.13 -7.40
N THR A 38 -10.47 39.23 -7.51
CA THR A 38 -10.10 40.39 -8.34
C THR A 38 -9.04 41.24 -7.66
N ALA A 39 -8.18 41.88 -8.46
CA ALA A 39 -7.00 42.57 -7.97
C ALA A 39 -7.33 43.91 -7.30
N ALA A 40 -6.80 44.13 -6.08
CA ALA A 40 -6.54 45.44 -5.51
C ALA A 40 -5.43 45.35 -4.44
N ALA A 41 -4.44 46.24 -4.52
CA ALA A 41 -3.51 46.58 -3.45
C ALA A 41 -3.82 48.03 -3.03
N PRO A 42 -3.65 48.45 -1.76
CA PRO A 42 -2.33 48.47 -1.12
C PRO A 42 -2.27 47.97 0.35
N ALA A 43 -1.03 47.76 0.82
CA ALA A 43 -0.63 47.55 2.22
C ALA A 43 -0.79 48.86 3.06
N PRO A 44 -0.67 48.88 4.41
CA PRO A 44 0.07 47.91 5.25
C PRO A 44 -0.52 47.57 6.66
N ALA A 45 0.32 46.89 7.46
CA ALA A 45 0.25 46.60 8.90
C ALA A 45 -0.51 45.32 9.32
N GLY A 46 0.21 44.47 10.09
CA GLY A 46 -0.29 43.20 10.61
C GLY A 46 0.06 42.01 9.72
N ALA A 47 1.27 41.47 9.85
CA ALA A 47 1.58 40.16 9.28
C ALA A 47 0.83 39.08 10.08
N PRO A 48 -0.11 38.32 9.48
CA PRO A 48 -0.52 37.06 10.09
C PRO A 48 0.70 36.13 10.03
N GLY A 49 1.01 35.47 11.15
CA GLY A 49 2.04 34.43 11.14
C GLY A 49 1.68 33.40 10.09
N GLY A 50 2.62 33.06 9.21
CA GLY A 50 2.40 31.99 8.25
C GLY A 50 2.18 30.70 9.04
N ASP A 51 1.02 30.06 8.86
CA ASP A 51 0.79 28.71 9.36
C ASP A 51 1.84 27.79 8.70
N GLU A 52 2.89 27.45 9.44
CA GLU A 52 3.86 26.47 8.98
C GLU A 52 3.16 25.12 8.86
N VAL A 53 2.84 24.74 7.61
CA VAL A 53 2.17 23.47 7.31
C VAL A 53 3.08 22.32 7.77
N HIS A 54 2.75 21.75 8.93
CA HIS A 54 3.58 20.75 9.57
C HIS A 54 3.47 19.39 8.87
N PHE A 55 4.40 19.13 7.96
CA PHE A 55 4.46 17.89 7.18
C PHE A 55 4.93 16.70 8.05
N THR A 56 3.97 15.95 8.60
CA THR A 56 4.26 14.73 9.38
C THR A 56 4.24 13.49 8.48
N PRO A 57 5.37 12.82 8.22
CA PRO A 57 5.37 11.58 7.44
C PRO A 57 4.69 10.42 8.22
N PRO A 58 4.04 9.46 7.54
CA PRO A 58 3.48 8.30 8.21
C PRO A 58 4.50 7.49 9.02
N LEU A 59 4.00 6.72 10.00
CA LEU A 59 4.81 5.75 10.75
C LEU A 59 5.65 4.89 9.81
N ASN A 60 6.94 4.68 10.10
CA ASN A 60 7.82 3.82 9.29
C ASN A 60 7.94 4.24 7.80
N PHE A 61 7.67 5.51 7.46
CA PHE A 61 7.83 6.01 6.09
C PHE A 61 9.30 5.98 5.62
N ALA A 62 9.52 5.51 4.40
CA ALA A 62 10.79 5.63 3.69
C ALA A 62 10.62 5.50 2.16
N MET A 63 11.58 6.00 1.40
CA MET A 63 11.75 5.61 -0.01
C MET A 63 12.37 4.21 -0.07
N VAL A 64 11.85 3.36 -0.97
CA VAL A 64 12.39 2.03 -1.29
C VAL A 64 13.24 2.13 -2.56
N ASP A 65 12.70 2.81 -3.56
CA ASP A 65 13.35 3.06 -4.85
C ASP A 65 12.76 4.33 -5.46
N ASN A 66 13.30 4.78 -6.59
CA ASN A 66 12.78 5.93 -7.31
C ASN A 66 11.29 5.72 -7.67
N GLY A 67 10.42 6.59 -7.15
CA GLY A 67 8.97 6.48 -7.32
C GLY A 67 8.28 5.40 -6.47
N ILE A 68 9.01 4.66 -5.61
CA ILE A 68 8.45 3.62 -4.73
C ILE A 68 8.70 3.98 -3.27
N PHE A 69 7.62 4.16 -2.52
CA PHE A 69 7.65 4.48 -1.09
C PHE A 69 7.05 3.33 -0.25
N ARG A 70 7.47 3.22 1.01
CA ARG A 70 6.91 2.31 2.02
C ARG A 70 6.44 3.08 3.24
N SER A 71 5.42 2.58 3.94
CA SER A 71 5.00 3.10 5.26
C SER A 71 4.14 2.12 6.07
N GLY A 72 3.85 2.49 7.31
CA GLY A 72 2.70 2.04 8.09
C GLY A 72 1.39 2.69 7.63
N PHE A 73 0.30 2.49 8.37
CA PHE A 73 -1.00 2.98 7.94
C PHE A 73 -1.04 4.52 8.03
N PRO A 74 -1.31 5.25 6.93
CA PRO A 74 -1.42 6.70 6.98
C PRO A 74 -2.68 7.16 7.72
N ASP A 75 -2.54 8.19 8.54
CA ASP A 75 -3.67 8.89 9.17
C ASP A 75 -3.87 10.28 8.54
N CYS A 76 -4.90 10.99 9.00
CA CYS A 76 -5.25 12.32 8.49
C CYS A 76 -4.15 13.36 8.70
N ALA A 77 -3.31 13.23 9.74
CA ALA A 77 -2.18 14.14 9.98
C ALA A 77 -1.06 13.93 8.95
N ASN A 78 -1.03 12.80 8.25
CA ASN A 78 -0.06 12.54 7.19
C ASN A 78 -0.50 13.04 5.80
N PHE A 79 -1.77 13.42 5.59
CA PHE A 79 -2.31 13.71 4.26
C PHE A 79 -1.59 14.88 3.57
N ALA A 80 -1.27 15.94 4.30
CA ALA A 80 -0.48 17.06 3.78
C ALA A 80 0.90 16.60 3.28
N PHE A 81 1.58 15.71 4.00
CA PHE A 81 2.85 15.14 3.56
C PHE A 81 2.67 14.24 2.33
N LEU A 82 1.64 13.39 2.30
CA LEU A 82 1.38 12.50 1.16
C LEU A 82 1.06 13.25 -0.13
N GLN A 83 0.45 14.44 -0.06
CA GLN A 83 0.25 15.29 -1.24
C GLN A 83 1.56 15.75 -1.86
N THR A 84 2.59 16.05 -1.06
CA THR A 84 3.91 16.48 -1.58
C THR A 84 4.63 15.39 -2.40
N LEU A 85 4.26 14.12 -2.20
CA LEU A 85 4.84 12.99 -2.94
C LEU A 85 4.26 12.80 -4.35
N GLY A 86 3.16 13.48 -4.69
CA GLY A 86 2.50 13.34 -5.99
C GLY A 86 2.08 11.90 -6.31
N LEU A 87 1.62 11.15 -5.31
CA LEU A 87 1.26 9.74 -5.46
C LEU A 87 0.22 9.54 -6.56
N ARG A 88 0.40 8.52 -7.38
CA ARG A 88 -0.57 8.05 -8.38
C ARG A 88 -1.34 6.83 -7.88
N SER A 89 -0.73 6.03 -7.00
CA SER A 89 -1.38 4.87 -6.42
C SER A 89 -0.89 4.51 -5.02
N ILE A 90 -1.70 3.70 -4.32
CA ILE A 90 -1.38 3.09 -3.04
C ILE A 90 -1.64 1.59 -3.10
N ILE A 91 -0.70 0.81 -2.60
CA ILE A 91 -0.82 -0.64 -2.37
C ILE A 91 -1.06 -0.86 -0.88
N CYS A 92 -2.29 -1.23 -0.52
CA CYS A 92 -2.70 -1.54 0.85
C CYS A 92 -2.69 -3.06 1.06
N LEU A 93 -1.86 -3.54 1.99
CA LEU A 93 -1.73 -4.97 2.32
C LEU A 93 -2.62 -5.40 3.51
N CYS A 94 -3.62 -4.59 3.88
CA CYS A 94 -4.56 -4.87 4.97
C CYS A 94 -5.86 -5.48 4.41
N PRO A 95 -6.44 -6.54 5.03
CA PRO A 95 -7.77 -7.02 4.70
C PRO A 95 -8.88 -6.11 5.25
N GLU A 96 -8.58 -5.31 6.28
CA GLU A 96 -9.54 -4.37 6.87
C GLU A 96 -10.02 -3.32 5.83
N PRO A 97 -11.32 -2.95 5.79
CA PRO A 97 -11.81 -1.88 4.92
C PRO A 97 -11.04 -0.57 5.13
N TYR A 98 -10.81 0.17 4.05
CA TYR A 98 -10.13 1.46 4.13
C TYR A 98 -11.03 2.52 4.81
N PRO A 99 -10.53 3.30 5.79
CA PRO A 99 -11.34 4.31 6.47
C PRO A 99 -11.89 5.37 5.51
N GLU A 100 -13.08 5.89 5.81
CA GLU A 100 -13.81 6.81 4.93
C GLU A 100 -13.02 8.10 4.66
N ALA A 101 -12.46 8.74 5.69
CA ALA A 101 -11.61 9.93 5.54
C ALA A 101 -10.38 9.69 4.64
N ASN A 102 -9.77 8.51 4.74
CA ASN A 102 -8.68 8.12 3.84
C ASN A 102 -9.20 7.89 2.41
N MET A 103 -10.36 7.24 2.23
CA MET A 103 -10.96 7.05 0.91
C MET A 103 -11.32 8.38 0.23
N GLU A 104 -11.84 9.34 0.98
CA GLU A 104 -12.13 10.69 0.50
C GLU A 104 -10.85 11.41 0.04
N PHE A 105 -9.78 11.34 0.84
CA PHE A 105 -8.45 11.85 0.47
C PHE A 105 -7.90 11.24 -0.82
N LEU A 106 -8.06 9.92 -1.02
CA LEU A 106 -7.63 9.27 -2.27
C LEU A 106 -8.45 9.74 -3.46
N LYS A 107 -9.77 9.92 -3.30
CA LYS A 107 -10.65 10.44 -4.36
C LYS A 107 -10.28 11.87 -4.75
N SER A 108 -10.17 12.78 -3.78
CA SER A 108 -9.85 14.20 -4.03
C SER A 108 -8.45 14.39 -4.63
N SER A 109 -7.52 13.49 -4.32
CA SER A 109 -6.15 13.51 -4.85
C SER A 109 -5.96 12.69 -6.14
N GLY A 110 -7.02 12.02 -6.65
CA GLY A 110 -6.94 11.18 -7.87
C GLY A 110 -6.10 9.91 -7.72
N ILE A 111 -5.89 9.42 -6.50
CA ILE A 111 -4.99 8.31 -6.17
C ILE A 111 -5.72 6.97 -6.28
N LYS A 112 -5.16 6.01 -7.04
CA LYS A 112 -5.73 4.66 -7.20
C LYS A 112 -5.38 3.76 -6.01
N LEU A 113 -6.37 3.10 -5.41
CA LEU A 113 -6.16 2.11 -4.34
C LEU A 113 -6.15 0.69 -4.89
N PHE A 114 -5.06 -0.04 -4.63
CA PHE A 114 -4.95 -1.47 -4.85
C PHE A 114 -4.90 -2.18 -3.49
N GLN A 115 -5.94 -2.95 -3.16
CA GLN A 115 -6.05 -3.61 -1.86
C GLN A 115 -5.83 -5.13 -1.99
N PHE A 116 -4.79 -5.62 -1.33
CA PHE A 116 -4.38 -7.02 -1.28
C PHE A 116 -4.44 -7.50 0.17
N GLY A 117 -5.60 -8.04 0.57
CA GLY A 117 -5.84 -8.42 1.96
C GLY A 117 -4.99 -9.60 2.41
N ILE A 118 -3.93 -9.35 3.19
CA ILE A 118 -3.11 -10.39 3.83
C ILE A 118 -3.41 -10.39 5.32
N GLU A 119 -3.92 -11.49 5.86
CA GLU A 119 -4.35 -11.57 7.26
C GLU A 119 -3.20 -11.38 8.27
N GLY A 120 -3.51 -10.66 9.35
CA GLY A 120 -2.52 -10.14 10.30
C GLY A 120 -2.27 -11.08 11.49
N TYR A 121 -1.85 -12.32 11.26
CA TYR A 121 -1.62 -13.28 12.34
C TYR A 121 -0.42 -12.93 13.25
N LYS A 122 -0.54 -13.33 14.51
CA LYS A 122 0.58 -13.41 15.47
C LYS A 122 1.32 -14.75 15.27
N GLU A 123 2.61 -14.79 15.60
CA GLU A 123 3.34 -16.05 15.64
C GLU A 123 2.69 -17.01 16.66
N PRO A 124 2.65 -18.33 16.37
CA PRO A 124 3.36 -19.03 15.29
C PRO A 124 2.61 -19.10 13.93
N PHE A 125 1.34 -18.69 13.86
CA PHE A 125 0.47 -18.95 12.70
C PHE A 125 0.56 -17.89 11.58
N VAL A 126 1.77 -17.41 11.28
CA VAL A 126 1.97 -16.36 10.26
C VAL A 126 2.02 -16.98 8.87
N TYR A 127 0.93 -16.83 8.11
CA TYR A 127 0.89 -17.18 6.69
C TYR A 127 0.75 -15.91 5.85
N ILE A 128 1.66 -15.73 4.89
CA ILE A 128 1.59 -14.70 3.85
C ILE A 128 1.36 -15.44 2.53
N PRO A 129 0.17 -15.35 1.91
CA PRO A 129 -0.10 -16.08 0.68
C PRO A 129 0.79 -15.59 -0.47
N GLU A 130 1.50 -16.52 -1.11
CA GLU A 130 2.42 -16.19 -2.21
C GLU A 130 1.69 -15.51 -3.38
N GLU A 131 0.48 -15.97 -3.72
CA GLU A 131 -0.36 -15.38 -4.77
C GLU A 131 -0.66 -13.89 -4.51
N THR A 132 -1.06 -13.56 -3.28
CA THR A 132 -1.39 -12.18 -2.89
C THR A 132 -0.15 -11.27 -2.96
N ILE A 133 1.03 -11.77 -2.61
CA ILE A 133 2.29 -11.05 -2.80
C ILE A 133 2.65 -10.93 -4.29
N ARG A 134 2.40 -11.96 -5.10
CA ARG A 134 2.68 -11.95 -6.53
C ARG A 134 1.82 -10.94 -7.29
N GLU A 135 0.52 -10.86 -7.00
CA GLU A 135 -0.37 -9.84 -7.59
C GLU A 135 -0.02 -8.43 -7.13
N ALA A 136 0.31 -8.25 -5.84
CA ALA A 136 0.80 -6.96 -5.34
C ALA A 136 2.13 -6.55 -6.02
N LEU A 137 3.01 -7.51 -6.28
CA LEU A 137 4.29 -7.29 -6.96
C LEU A 137 4.09 -6.93 -8.45
N LYS A 138 3.13 -7.54 -9.15
CA LYS A 138 2.75 -7.15 -10.52
C LYS A 138 2.30 -5.68 -10.61
N VAL A 139 1.49 -5.21 -9.66
CA VAL A 139 1.09 -3.80 -9.58
C VAL A 139 2.28 -2.89 -9.25
N LEU A 140 3.16 -3.34 -8.35
CA LEU A 140 4.33 -2.58 -7.90
C LEU A 140 5.38 -2.36 -9.00
N ILE A 141 5.64 -3.35 -9.86
CA ILE A 141 6.62 -3.24 -10.95
C ILE A 141 6.08 -2.48 -12.18
N ASP A 142 4.78 -2.26 -12.27
CA ASP A 142 4.18 -1.47 -13.34
C ASP A 142 4.37 0.03 -13.09
N VAL A 143 5.36 0.61 -13.79
CA VAL A 143 5.72 2.03 -13.72
C VAL A 143 4.56 3.00 -14.00
N ARG A 144 3.48 2.55 -14.65
CA ARG A 144 2.27 3.37 -14.87
C ARG A 144 1.51 3.66 -13.58
N ASN A 145 1.80 2.96 -12.49
CA ASN A 145 1.24 3.17 -11.16
C ASN A 145 2.09 4.12 -10.31
N HIS A 146 3.28 4.53 -10.77
CA HIS A 146 4.23 5.34 -9.99
C HIS A 146 3.95 6.85 -10.09
N PRO A 147 4.23 7.66 -9.04
CA PRO A 147 4.76 7.25 -7.73
C PRO A 147 3.75 6.44 -6.90
N VAL A 148 4.24 5.41 -6.20
CA VAL A 148 3.42 4.43 -5.48
C VAL A 148 3.83 4.34 -4.00
N LEU A 149 2.84 4.30 -3.10
CA LEU A 149 3.06 4.02 -1.68
C LEU A 149 2.59 2.61 -1.31
N ILE A 150 3.50 1.79 -0.80
CA ILE A 150 3.17 0.49 -0.20
C ILE A 150 2.93 0.67 1.30
N HIS A 151 1.82 0.17 1.83
CA HIS A 151 1.64 0.12 3.28
C HIS A 151 0.88 -1.10 3.79
N CYS A 152 1.01 -1.30 5.09
CA CYS A 152 0.15 -2.15 5.90
C CYS A 152 -0.06 -1.45 7.25
N LYS A 153 -0.63 -2.12 8.26
CA LYS A 153 -0.85 -1.52 9.58
C LYS A 153 0.36 -0.80 10.22
N ARG A 154 1.59 -1.31 10.02
CA ARG A 154 2.83 -0.77 10.65
C ARG A 154 4.06 -0.67 9.73
N GLY A 155 3.94 -1.03 8.46
CA GLY A 155 5.07 -0.97 7.51
C GLY A 155 6.21 -1.96 7.77
N LYS A 156 5.94 -3.04 8.54
CA LYS A 156 6.93 -4.02 9.00
C LYS A 156 6.84 -5.32 8.20
N HIS A 157 6.00 -6.26 8.62
CA HIS A 157 5.92 -7.63 8.09
C HIS A 157 5.47 -7.69 6.63
N ARG A 158 4.16 -7.51 6.37
CA ARG A 158 3.56 -7.57 5.02
C ARG A 158 4.27 -6.65 4.00
N THR A 159 4.49 -5.39 4.38
CA THR A 159 5.24 -4.42 3.56
C THR A 159 6.69 -4.84 3.34
N GLY A 160 7.36 -5.37 4.36
CA GLY A 160 8.74 -5.85 4.27
C GLY A 160 8.88 -7.10 3.39
N CYS A 161 7.91 -8.01 3.42
CA CYS A 161 7.85 -9.16 2.52
C CYS A 161 7.75 -8.71 1.05
N LEU A 162 6.79 -7.84 0.72
CA LEU A 162 6.64 -7.32 -0.65
C LEU A 162 7.89 -6.53 -1.14
N VAL A 163 8.48 -5.70 -0.27
CA VAL A 163 9.74 -4.99 -0.57
C VAL A 163 10.89 -5.98 -0.74
N GLY A 164 10.97 -7.03 0.09
CA GLY A 164 11.97 -8.09 -0.04
C GLY A 164 11.86 -8.84 -1.36
N CYS A 165 10.64 -9.13 -1.82
CA CYS A 165 10.39 -9.71 -3.15
C CYS A 165 10.84 -8.77 -4.27
N LEU A 166 10.61 -7.44 -4.15
CA LEU A 166 11.16 -6.46 -5.09
C LEU A 166 12.70 -6.49 -5.10
N ARG A 167 13.37 -6.52 -3.94
CA ARG A 167 14.83 -6.63 -3.85
C ARG A 167 15.36 -7.95 -4.46
N LYS A 168 14.63 -9.05 -4.31
CA LYS A 168 14.92 -10.36 -4.91
C LYS A 168 14.89 -10.28 -6.45
N LEU A 169 13.91 -9.57 -7.03
CA LEU A 169 13.88 -9.24 -8.48
C LEU A 169 15.04 -8.32 -8.88
N GLN A 170 15.43 -7.37 -8.03
CA GLN A 170 16.59 -6.49 -8.22
C GLN A 170 17.95 -7.18 -8.02
N ARG A 171 17.97 -8.51 -7.83
CA ARG A 171 19.17 -9.35 -7.65
C ARG A 171 20.03 -8.98 -6.44
N TRP A 172 19.43 -8.41 -5.39
CA TRP A 172 20.12 -8.22 -4.11
C TRP A 172 20.42 -9.58 -3.47
N CYS A 173 21.54 -9.67 -2.74
CA CYS A 173 21.84 -10.86 -1.95
C CYS A 173 20.93 -10.93 -0.71
N LEU A 174 20.56 -12.15 -0.29
CA LEU A 174 19.61 -12.38 0.81
C LEU A 174 20.02 -11.69 2.12
N SER A 175 21.31 -11.60 2.42
CA SER A 175 21.81 -10.89 3.60
C SER A 175 21.44 -9.40 3.60
N SER A 176 21.60 -8.69 2.48
CA SER A 176 21.20 -7.29 2.35
C SER A 176 19.68 -7.11 2.37
N ILE A 177 18.92 -8.07 1.84
CA ILE A 177 17.45 -8.07 1.91
C ILE A 177 16.99 -8.21 3.37
N PHE A 178 17.59 -9.14 4.12
CA PHE A 178 17.24 -9.36 5.52
C PHE A 178 17.70 -8.22 6.44
N ASP A 179 18.84 -7.58 6.18
CA ASP A 179 19.27 -6.35 6.85
C ASP A 179 18.27 -5.20 6.65
N GLU A 180 17.84 -4.95 5.41
CA GLU A 180 16.80 -3.94 5.12
C GLU A 180 15.48 -4.28 5.85
N TYR A 181 15.03 -5.54 5.77
CA TYR A 181 13.84 -6.00 6.47
C TYR A 181 13.97 -5.79 8.00
N GLN A 182 15.09 -6.19 8.61
CA GLN A 182 15.34 -6.07 10.05
C GLN A 182 15.38 -4.60 10.49
N ARG A 183 15.98 -3.71 9.70
CA ARG A 183 16.00 -2.26 9.95
C ARG A 183 14.58 -1.69 10.11
N PHE A 184 13.64 -2.09 9.25
CA PHE A 184 12.24 -1.62 9.36
C PHE A 184 11.41 -2.40 10.38
N ALA A 185 11.64 -3.69 10.57
CA ALA A 185 10.93 -4.52 11.55
C ALA A 185 11.36 -4.21 13.01
N ALA A 186 12.62 -3.83 13.21
CA ALA A 186 13.26 -3.60 14.51
C ALA A 186 13.06 -4.80 15.46
N ALA A 187 12.82 -4.56 16.76
CA ALA A 187 12.56 -5.58 17.79
C ALA A 187 11.30 -6.46 17.59
N LYS A 188 10.71 -6.47 16.39
CA LYS A 188 9.61 -7.35 15.97
C LYS A 188 9.88 -8.00 14.60
N ALA A 189 11.15 -8.17 14.21
CA ALA A 189 11.55 -9.00 13.08
C ALA A 189 11.09 -10.45 13.30
N ARG A 190 10.57 -11.09 12.25
CA ARG A 190 10.09 -12.48 12.28
C ARG A 190 11.00 -13.35 11.45
N VAL A 191 11.25 -14.58 11.91
CA VAL A 191 12.03 -15.57 11.15
C VAL A 191 11.23 -16.07 9.94
N SER A 192 9.92 -16.24 10.08
CA SER A 192 9.02 -16.67 8.99
C SER A 192 8.98 -15.72 7.79
N ASP A 193 9.20 -14.42 8.00
CA ASP A 193 9.29 -13.44 6.92
C ASP A 193 10.63 -13.53 6.14
N GLN A 194 11.60 -14.30 6.65
CA GLN A 194 12.94 -14.50 6.05
C GLN A 194 13.09 -15.87 5.36
N SER A 195 12.12 -16.78 5.48
CA SER A 195 12.26 -18.18 5.05
C SER A 195 11.68 -18.49 3.65
N ASN A 196 11.49 -17.50 2.76
CA ASN A 196 10.81 -17.66 1.47
C ASN A 196 11.53 -17.01 0.26
#